data_AF-A0A415KIX8-F1
#
_entry.id   AF-A0A415KIX8-F1
#
_cell.length_a   1.000
_cell.length_b   1.000
_cell.length_c   1.000
_cell.angle_alpha   90.00
_cell.angle_beta   90.00
_cell.angle_gamma   90.00
#
_symmetry.space_group_name_H-M   'P 1'
#
loop_
_entity.id
_entity.type
_entity.pdbx_description
1 polymer ?
#
loop_
_entity_poly.entity_id
_entity_poly.type
_entity_poly.pdbx_seq_one_letter_code
_entity_poly.pdbx_strand_id
1 'polypeptide(L)'
;MKSEDSIYEAFLNTLDEDLRSMCAKNEKAEKPFPYPYCGEENVERLAKALVGVLEKHSPDIPGLVPEQYRDDVHEARELLAAAALALLSLYFPQRDSCMRCMAILISLFRHGSNPRFKSSGVLMFEQVSTGMKYSSEKGGYIPSRFVRHTDHKRPYDHVHRDGSRGFTADEDDVVMFFERYRVIQQRVFDTSPRFNFELCVKYPYEALSDNRQNFYYMEEKMEIDLATKVRGLQDRYLLNCAQAKGYDLLDKLMINALLAYLRDGSVSIAARESYVAQTEHLIDGAVKLPCTTSPKEGVSVDRIS
;
A
#
# COMPACT_ATOMS: atom_id res chain seq x y z
N MET A 1 4.72 -24.08 5.51
CA MET A 1 6.01 -23.97 4.78
C MET A 1 5.77 -23.97 3.26
N LYS A 2 5.02 -22.98 2.72
CA LYS A 2 4.61 -22.97 1.29
C LYS A 2 4.32 -21.59 0.63
N SER A 3 4.48 -20.43 1.27
CA SER A 3 4.15 -19.13 0.63
C SER A 3 5.34 -18.19 0.39
N GLU A 4 6.37 -18.17 1.24
CA GLU A 4 7.51 -17.27 1.03
C GLU A 4 8.56 -17.85 0.06
N ASP A 5 8.84 -19.15 0.15
CA ASP A 5 9.72 -19.85 -0.80
C ASP A 5 9.15 -19.72 -2.23
N SER A 6 7.83 -19.56 -2.39
CA SER A 6 7.25 -19.32 -3.71
C SER A 6 7.46 -17.90 -4.24
N ILE A 7 7.49 -16.87 -3.38
CA ILE A 7 7.60 -15.47 -3.84
C ILE A 7 9.02 -15.17 -4.31
N TYR A 8 10.03 -15.54 -3.51
CA TYR A 8 11.41 -15.28 -3.89
C TYR A 8 11.82 -16.11 -5.11
N GLU A 9 11.40 -17.38 -5.20
CA GLU A 9 11.64 -18.19 -6.40
C GLU A 9 10.87 -17.65 -7.61
N ALA A 10 9.62 -17.20 -7.45
CA ALA A 10 8.88 -16.56 -8.54
C ALA A 10 9.59 -15.29 -9.03
N PHE A 11 10.12 -14.48 -8.11
CA PHE A 11 10.95 -13.32 -8.42
C PHE A 11 12.23 -13.72 -9.17
N LEU A 12 13.00 -14.70 -8.69
CA LEU A 12 14.20 -15.14 -9.40
C LEU A 12 13.89 -15.67 -10.80
N ASN A 13 12.73 -16.30 -11.00
CA ASN A 13 12.30 -16.82 -12.29
C ASN A 13 11.82 -15.75 -13.27
N THR A 14 11.53 -14.52 -12.82
CA THR A 14 11.23 -13.38 -13.70
C THR A 14 12.46 -12.60 -14.12
N LEU A 15 13.62 -12.87 -13.53
CA LEU A 15 14.88 -12.21 -13.85
C LEU A 15 15.63 -12.92 -14.98
N ASP A 16 16.36 -12.12 -15.76
CA ASP A 16 17.37 -12.62 -16.67
C ASP A 16 18.52 -13.29 -15.90
N GLU A 17 19.26 -14.17 -16.60
CA GLU A 17 20.32 -14.98 -16.01
C GLU A 17 21.40 -14.15 -15.31
N ASP A 18 21.74 -12.99 -15.86
CA ASP A 18 22.76 -12.08 -15.34
C ASP A 18 22.35 -11.49 -13.97
N LEU A 19 21.14 -10.93 -13.87
CA LEU A 19 20.58 -10.39 -12.63
C LEU A 19 20.38 -11.50 -11.59
N ARG A 20 19.83 -12.65 -12.02
CA ARG A 20 19.64 -13.81 -11.15
C ARG A 20 20.94 -14.33 -10.57
N SER A 21 22.00 -14.40 -11.39
CA SER A 21 23.34 -14.79 -10.95
C SER A 21 23.90 -13.82 -9.89
N MET A 22 23.62 -12.52 -10.03
CA MET A 22 24.03 -11.53 -9.02
C MET A 22 23.29 -11.69 -7.68
N CYS A 23 22.01 -12.05 -7.67
CA CYS A 23 21.30 -12.42 -6.45
C CYS A 23 21.97 -13.63 -5.79
N ALA A 24 22.25 -14.69 -6.56
CA ALA A 24 22.82 -15.93 -6.05
C ALA A 24 24.20 -15.75 -5.40
N LYS A 25 25.03 -14.82 -5.91
CA LYS A 25 26.36 -14.51 -5.35
C LYS A 25 26.31 -13.87 -3.96
N ASN A 26 25.14 -13.38 -3.54
CA ASN A 26 24.97 -12.80 -2.21
C ASN A 26 24.59 -13.88 -1.17
N GLU A 27 25.47 -14.87 -1.00
CA GLU A 27 25.29 -16.04 -0.12
C GLU A 27 25.23 -15.68 1.39
N LYS A 28 25.48 -14.42 1.75
CA LYS A 28 25.49 -13.96 3.15
C LYS A 28 24.12 -13.56 3.68
N ALA A 29 23.13 -13.44 2.81
CA ALA A 29 21.76 -13.09 3.18
C ALA A 29 20.79 -14.20 2.78
N GLU A 30 19.73 -14.37 3.56
CA GLU A 30 18.60 -15.21 3.17
C GLU A 30 17.73 -14.45 2.16
N LYS A 31 17.38 -15.08 1.03
CA LYS A 31 16.60 -14.47 -0.07
C LYS A 31 17.21 -13.12 -0.52
N PRO A 32 18.48 -13.13 -0.98
CA PRO A 32 19.24 -11.93 -1.25
C PRO A 32 18.75 -11.13 -2.46
N PHE A 33 18.96 -9.83 -2.43
CA PHE A 33 19.00 -9.03 -3.65
C PHE A 33 20.44 -8.93 -4.18
N PRO A 34 20.64 -8.49 -5.44
CA PRO A 34 21.96 -8.37 -6.03
C PRO A 34 22.94 -7.57 -5.16
N TYR A 35 24.17 -8.08 -5.05
CA TYR A 35 25.28 -7.36 -4.44
C TYR A 35 26.59 -7.70 -5.18
N PRO A 36 27.46 -6.71 -5.51
CA PRO A 36 27.35 -5.27 -5.22
C PRO A 36 26.23 -4.59 -6.03
N TYR A 37 26.04 -3.28 -5.79
CA TYR A 37 25.10 -2.43 -6.53
C TYR A 37 25.25 -2.59 -8.05
N CYS A 38 24.11 -2.69 -8.76
CA CYS A 38 24.06 -3.10 -10.16
C CYS A 38 23.71 -1.98 -11.17
N GLY A 39 23.58 -0.72 -10.72
CA GLY A 39 23.24 0.42 -11.58
C GLY A 39 21.74 0.70 -11.70
N GLU A 40 21.39 1.93 -12.11
CA GLU A 40 20.01 2.42 -12.26
C GLU A 40 19.13 1.45 -13.06
N GLU A 41 19.54 1.12 -14.28
CA GLU A 41 18.75 0.29 -15.21
C GLU A 41 18.41 -1.08 -14.60
N ASN A 42 19.38 -1.72 -13.96
CA ASN A 42 19.18 -3.02 -13.32
C ASN A 42 18.31 -2.91 -12.06
N VAL A 43 18.45 -1.83 -11.28
CA VAL A 43 17.58 -1.57 -10.13
C VAL A 43 16.12 -1.38 -10.56
N GLU A 44 15.87 -0.63 -11.63
CA GLU A 44 14.51 -0.49 -12.17
C GLU A 44 13.95 -1.85 -12.59
N ARG A 45 14.73 -2.64 -13.33
CA ARG A 45 14.30 -3.98 -13.78
C ARG A 45 13.96 -4.91 -12.62
N LEU A 46 14.79 -4.91 -11.56
CA LEU A 46 14.56 -5.68 -10.34
C LEU A 46 13.30 -5.20 -9.61
N ALA A 47 13.09 -3.89 -9.50
CA ALA A 47 11.93 -3.31 -8.86
C ALA A 47 10.63 -3.71 -9.57
N LYS A 48 10.59 -3.57 -10.90
CA LYS A 48 9.44 -3.96 -11.74
C LYS A 48 9.15 -5.46 -11.63
N ALA A 49 10.19 -6.29 -11.71
CA ALA A 49 10.06 -7.74 -11.57
C ALA A 49 9.49 -8.13 -10.21
N LEU A 50 9.96 -7.49 -9.13
CA LEU A 50 9.47 -7.74 -7.78
C LEU A 50 8.02 -7.29 -7.62
N VAL A 51 7.68 -6.05 -8.01
CA VAL A 51 6.32 -5.52 -7.92
C VAL A 51 5.33 -6.40 -8.70
N GLY A 52 5.69 -6.81 -9.92
CA GLY A 52 4.84 -7.68 -10.72
C GLY A 52 4.60 -9.07 -10.10
N VAL A 53 5.53 -9.58 -9.29
CA VAL A 53 5.32 -10.82 -8.50
C VAL A 53 4.45 -10.54 -7.28
N LEU A 54 4.71 -9.45 -6.56
CA LEU A 54 3.96 -9.08 -5.36
C LEU A 54 2.50 -8.79 -5.66
N GLU A 55 2.18 -8.05 -6.70
CA GLU A 55 0.79 -7.74 -7.08
C GLU A 55 0.00 -8.99 -7.50
N LYS A 56 0.66 -10.03 -8.00
CA LYS A 56 0.02 -11.32 -8.29
C LYS A 56 -0.24 -12.13 -7.01
N HIS A 57 0.69 -12.09 -6.07
CA HIS A 57 0.60 -12.85 -4.81
C HIS A 57 -0.24 -12.18 -3.74
N SER A 58 -0.28 -10.84 -3.73
CA SER A 58 -1.00 -9.98 -2.80
C SER A 58 -1.70 -8.88 -3.62
N PRO A 59 -2.76 -9.26 -4.36
CA PRO A 59 -3.50 -8.30 -5.19
C PRO A 59 -4.23 -7.29 -4.32
N ASP A 60 -4.52 -6.13 -4.92
CA ASP A 60 -5.25 -5.07 -4.25
C ASP A 60 -6.63 -5.52 -3.73
N ILE A 61 -6.96 -5.06 -2.53
CA ILE A 61 -8.32 -5.20 -2.01
C ILE A 61 -9.24 -4.33 -2.88
N PRO A 62 -10.30 -4.89 -3.49
CA PRO A 62 -11.18 -4.11 -4.34
C PRO A 62 -11.79 -2.92 -3.58
N GLY A 63 -11.62 -1.72 -4.13
CA GLY A 63 -12.10 -0.48 -3.53
C GLY A 63 -11.13 0.18 -2.54
N LEU A 64 -10.00 -0.46 -2.20
CA LEU A 64 -8.93 0.19 -1.44
C LEU A 64 -8.16 1.19 -2.30
N VAL A 65 -7.86 0.80 -3.56
CA VAL A 65 -7.25 1.69 -4.57
C VAL A 65 -8.35 2.25 -5.48
N PRO A 66 -8.66 3.55 -5.41
CA PRO A 66 -9.56 4.19 -6.36
C PRO A 66 -9.04 4.05 -7.79
N GLU A 67 -9.93 3.78 -8.76
CA GLU A 67 -9.56 3.55 -10.16
C GLU A 67 -8.70 4.69 -10.73
N GLN A 68 -9.02 5.94 -10.39
CA GLN A 68 -8.30 7.12 -10.85
C GLN A 68 -6.84 7.22 -10.39
N TYR A 69 -6.44 6.46 -9.36
CA TYR A 69 -5.07 6.46 -8.83
C TYR A 69 -4.34 5.14 -9.08
N ARG A 70 -4.89 4.21 -9.86
CA ARG A 70 -4.26 2.89 -10.07
C ARG A 70 -2.89 2.98 -10.71
N ASP A 71 -2.77 3.75 -11.78
CA ASP A 71 -1.49 3.91 -12.48
C ASP A 71 -0.47 4.61 -11.58
N ASP A 72 -0.89 5.67 -10.85
CA ASP A 72 -0.07 6.37 -9.87
C ASP A 72 0.44 5.45 -8.76
N VAL A 73 -0.44 4.59 -8.22
CA VAL A 73 -0.07 3.63 -7.16
C VAL A 73 0.89 2.58 -7.69
N HIS A 74 0.66 2.06 -8.91
CA HIS A 74 1.54 1.07 -9.52
C HIS A 74 2.94 1.65 -9.79
N GLU A 75 3.02 2.82 -10.43
CA GLU A 75 4.30 3.50 -10.69
C GLU A 75 5.02 3.83 -9.37
N ALA A 76 4.30 4.28 -8.35
CA ALA A 76 4.87 4.56 -7.04
C ALA A 76 5.37 3.29 -6.32
N ARG A 77 4.74 2.13 -6.54
CA ARG A 77 5.28 0.84 -6.05
C ARG A 77 6.64 0.57 -6.66
N GLU A 78 6.76 0.67 -7.99
CA GLU A 78 8.02 0.42 -8.70
C GLU A 78 9.13 1.38 -8.22
N LEU A 79 8.82 2.68 -8.13
CA LEU A 79 9.78 3.69 -7.69
C LEU A 79 10.20 3.51 -6.22
N LEU A 80 9.27 3.16 -5.34
CA LEU A 80 9.59 2.90 -3.94
C LEU A 80 10.44 1.61 -3.79
N ALA A 81 10.15 0.57 -4.57
CA ALA A 81 11.00 -0.61 -4.63
C ALA A 81 12.40 -0.30 -5.14
N ALA A 82 12.52 0.48 -6.22
CA ALA A 82 13.81 0.90 -6.78
C ALA A 82 14.62 1.70 -5.76
N ALA A 83 13.99 2.67 -5.10
CA ALA A 83 14.61 3.48 -4.05
C ALA A 83 15.09 2.60 -2.88
N ALA A 84 14.26 1.65 -2.43
CA ALA A 84 14.61 0.71 -1.36
C ALA A 84 15.77 -0.23 -1.75
N LEU A 85 15.74 -0.81 -2.96
CA LEU A 85 16.80 -1.67 -3.48
C LEU A 85 18.14 -0.93 -3.60
N ALA A 86 18.11 0.29 -4.14
CA ALA A 86 19.29 1.15 -4.21
C ALA A 86 19.82 1.47 -2.80
N LEU A 87 18.93 1.84 -1.87
CA LEU A 87 19.31 2.16 -0.49
C LEU A 87 19.99 0.97 0.19
N LEU A 88 19.39 -0.21 0.13
CA LEU A 88 19.93 -1.43 0.73
C LEU A 88 21.29 -1.79 0.12
N SER A 89 21.44 -1.65 -1.20
CA SER A 89 22.67 -2.03 -1.90
C SER A 89 23.81 -1.02 -1.72
N LEU A 90 23.49 0.27 -1.61
CA LEU A 90 24.48 1.35 -1.52
C LEU A 90 24.83 1.70 -0.08
N TYR A 91 23.90 1.62 0.87
CA TYR A 91 24.06 2.16 2.22
C TYR A 91 23.97 1.13 3.35
N PHE A 92 23.70 -0.14 3.05
CA PHE A 92 23.70 -1.19 4.05
C PHE A 92 24.73 -2.29 3.74
N PRO A 93 25.20 -3.02 4.77
CA PRO A 93 26.05 -4.19 4.58
C PRO A 93 25.39 -5.23 3.67
N GLN A 94 26.20 -6.00 2.94
CA GLN A 94 25.77 -7.06 2.03
C GLN A 94 24.65 -7.98 2.58
N ARG A 95 24.75 -8.39 3.85
CA ARG A 95 23.78 -9.26 4.53
C ARG A 95 22.37 -8.66 4.67
N ASP A 96 22.27 -7.33 4.60
CA ASP A 96 21.04 -6.58 4.76
C ASP A 96 20.38 -6.28 3.39
N SER A 97 21.05 -6.58 2.27
CA SER A 97 20.45 -6.53 0.93
C SER A 97 19.63 -7.78 0.65
N CYS A 98 18.42 -7.85 1.24
CA CYS A 98 17.53 -9.01 1.16
C CYS A 98 16.05 -8.66 1.30
N MET A 99 15.17 -9.60 0.93
CA MET A 99 13.71 -9.42 0.98
C MET A 99 13.19 -9.00 2.37
N ARG A 100 13.73 -9.60 3.44
CA ARG A 100 13.33 -9.27 4.81
C ARG A 100 13.62 -7.81 5.16
N CYS A 101 14.81 -7.31 4.83
CA CYS A 101 15.18 -5.92 5.11
C CYS A 101 14.37 -4.94 4.25
N MET A 102 14.01 -5.32 3.02
CA MET A 102 13.10 -4.55 2.19
C MET A 102 11.70 -4.46 2.83
N ALA A 103 11.15 -5.57 3.32
CA ALA A 103 9.87 -5.55 4.04
C ALA A 103 9.92 -4.62 5.26
N ILE A 104 11.00 -4.69 6.04
CA ILE A 104 11.21 -3.79 7.19
C ILE A 104 11.25 -2.33 6.73
N LEU A 105 12.06 -1.99 5.73
CA LEU A 105 12.20 -0.63 5.24
C LEU A 105 10.87 -0.06 4.73
N ILE A 106 10.13 -0.84 3.93
CA ILE A 106 8.82 -0.43 3.38
C ILE A 106 7.78 -0.27 4.51
N SER A 107 7.83 -1.10 5.56
CA SER A 107 6.91 -0.97 6.69
C SER A 107 7.06 0.35 7.47
N LEU A 108 8.21 1.03 7.33
CA LEU A 108 8.46 2.33 7.97
C LEU A 108 7.71 3.49 7.31
N PHE A 109 7.10 3.25 6.13
CA PHE A 109 6.27 4.23 5.45
C PHE A 109 4.86 4.24 6.05
N ARG A 110 4.34 5.45 6.24
CA ARG A 110 3.04 5.69 6.87
C ARG A 110 2.47 7.01 6.37
N HIS A 111 1.17 7.02 6.11
CA HIS A 111 0.42 8.26 5.90
C HIS A 111 0.33 9.09 7.18
N GLY A 112 0.55 10.38 7.04
CA GLY A 112 0.50 11.33 8.15
C GLY A 112 -0.86 11.96 8.32
N SER A 113 -1.26 12.21 9.56
CA SER A 113 -2.48 12.96 9.88
C SER A 113 -2.37 14.47 9.59
N ASN A 114 -1.18 14.97 9.23
CA ASN A 114 -0.96 16.36 8.86
C ASN A 114 0.12 16.51 7.76
N PRO A 115 0.13 17.62 6.99
CA PRO A 115 1.05 17.81 5.86
C PRO A 115 2.54 17.89 6.23
N ARG A 116 2.89 18.09 7.50
CA ARG A 116 4.29 18.16 7.97
C ARG A 116 4.79 16.83 8.52
N PHE A 117 3.92 15.82 8.62
CA PHE A 117 4.30 14.52 9.11
C PHE A 117 5.29 13.86 8.14
N LYS A 118 6.36 13.30 8.69
CA LYS A 118 7.32 12.49 7.97
C LYS A 118 7.43 11.15 8.65
N SER A 119 7.18 10.08 7.92
CA SER A 119 7.34 8.72 8.40
C SER A 119 8.83 8.40 8.60
N SER A 120 9.13 7.38 9.40
CA SER A 120 10.50 6.90 9.57
C SER A 120 11.14 6.50 8.24
N GLY A 121 10.34 5.95 7.30
CA GLY A 121 10.76 5.64 5.94
C GLY A 121 11.24 6.90 5.22
N VAL A 122 10.39 7.94 5.13
CA VAL A 122 10.75 9.23 4.52
C VAL A 122 12.02 9.83 5.14
N LEU A 123 12.14 9.79 6.47
CA LEU A 123 13.31 10.32 7.19
C LEU A 123 14.61 9.54 6.92
N MET A 124 14.55 8.27 6.50
CA MET A 124 15.74 7.54 6.06
C MET A 124 16.26 8.06 4.72
N PHE A 125 15.38 8.27 3.74
CA PHE A 125 15.76 8.81 2.44
C PHE A 125 16.16 10.29 2.52
N GLU A 126 15.52 11.07 3.40
CA GLU A 126 15.93 12.45 3.65
C GLU A 126 17.33 12.56 4.26
N GLN A 127 17.80 11.56 5.02
CA GLN A 127 19.18 11.55 5.50
C GLN A 127 20.20 11.45 4.37
N VAL A 128 19.85 10.82 3.25
CA VAL A 128 20.71 10.72 2.06
C VAL A 128 20.74 12.05 1.31
N SER A 129 19.57 12.63 1.07
CA SER A 129 19.45 13.87 0.29
C SER A 129 19.88 15.13 1.04
N THR A 130 19.81 15.14 2.38
CA THR A 130 20.15 16.33 3.19
C THR A 130 21.44 16.19 3.98
N GLY A 131 21.92 14.97 4.18
CA GLY A 131 22.99 14.68 5.13
C GLY A 131 22.64 14.89 6.60
N MET A 132 21.35 15.12 6.91
CA MET A 132 20.87 15.44 8.25
C MET A 132 19.88 14.39 8.75
N LYS A 133 19.97 14.05 10.03
CA LYS A 133 19.06 13.14 10.73
C LYS A 133 18.20 13.92 11.72
N TYR A 134 16.89 13.70 11.73
CA TYR A 134 16.04 14.24 12.78
C TYR A 134 16.26 13.49 14.10
N SER A 135 16.48 14.23 15.20
CA SER A 135 16.59 13.71 16.55
C SER A 135 15.48 14.31 17.41
N SER A 136 14.56 13.46 17.87
CA SER A 136 13.52 13.85 18.83
C SER A 136 14.13 14.27 20.17
N GLU A 137 15.17 13.58 20.63
CA GLU A 137 15.89 13.88 21.88
C GLU A 137 16.50 15.29 21.86
N LYS A 138 17.07 15.69 20.72
CA LYS A 138 17.68 17.03 20.57
C LYS A 138 16.70 18.07 20.03
N GLY A 139 15.45 17.70 19.75
CA GLY A 139 14.43 18.59 19.21
C GLY A 139 14.78 19.19 17.84
N GLY A 140 15.51 18.47 16.99
CA GLY A 140 15.95 19.04 15.70
C GLY A 140 16.84 18.14 14.86
N TYR A 141 17.29 18.68 13.72
CA TYR A 141 18.18 17.98 12.81
C TYR A 141 19.64 18.02 13.29
N ILE A 142 20.29 16.87 13.24
CA ILE A 142 21.70 16.68 13.58
C ILE A 142 22.45 16.10 12.38
N PRO A 143 23.79 16.26 12.30
CA PRO A 143 24.59 15.59 11.28
C PRO A 143 24.32 14.08 11.24
N SER A 144 23.99 13.58 10.05
CA SER A 144 23.79 12.14 9.86
C SER A 144 25.12 11.40 9.89
N ARG A 145 25.12 10.20 10.48
CA ARG A 145 26.26 9.27 10.44
C ARG A 145 26.17 8.29 9.27
N PHE A 146 25.18 8.46 8.40
CA PHE A 146 24.96 7.57 7.28
C PHE A 146 26.13 7.68 6.30
N VAL A 147 26.60 6.54 5.80
CA VAL A 147 27.79 6.42 4.96
C VAL A 147 27.45 5.46 3.83
N ARG A 148 27.77 5.83 2.59
CA ARG A 148 27.62 4.93 1.44
C ARG A 148 28.70 3.86 1.48
N HIS A 149 28.32 2.59 1.47
CA HIS A 149 29.25 1.46 1.59
C HIS A 149 30.15 1.29 0.37
N THR A 150 29.72 1.72 -0.82
CA THR A 150 30.46 1.51 -2.07
C THR A 150 31.70 2.39 -2.19
N ASP A 151 31.63 3.64 -1.72
CA ASP A 151 32.72 4.62 -1.86
C ASP A 151 33.04 5.39 -0.57
N HIS A 152 32.43 4.99 0.56
CA HIS A 152 32.61 5.59 1.88
C HIS A 152 32.27 7.08 1.96
N LYS A 153 31.55 7.64 0.98
CA LYS A 153 31.11 9.03 1.05
C LYS A 153 29.97 9.17 2.05
N ARG A 154 30.04 10.25 2.83
CA ARG A 154 29.00 10.61 3.80
C ARG A 154 28.17 11.75 3.22
N PRO A 155 26.83 11.60 3.10
CA PRO A 155 25.95 12.68 2.69
C PRO A 155 26.19 13.99 3.45
N TYR A 156 26.46 13.91 4.76
CA TYR A 156 26.73 15.10 5.57
C TYR A 156 27.96 15.88 5.09
N ASP A 157 29.03 15.22 4.66
CA ASP A 157 30.26 15.90 4.23
C ASP A 157 30.16 16.48 2.82
N HIS A 158 29.14 16.08 2.06
CA HIS A 158 28.91 16.55 0.71
C HIS A 158 28.18 17.89 0.75
N VAL A 159 28.93 18.98 0.58
CA VAL A 159 28.43 20.36 0.64
C VAL A 159 28.44 20.95 -0.77
N HIS A 160 27.28 21.43 -1.21
CA HIS A 160 27.10 22.08 -2.51
C HIS A 160 27.50 23.55 -2.47
N ARG A 161 27.66 24.17 -3.66
CA ARG A 161 28.05 25.59 -3.77
C ARG A 161 27.06 26.55 -3.11
N ASP A 162 25.78 26.17 -3.04
CA ASP A 162 24.71 26.94 -2.41
C ASP A 162 24.65 26.76 -0.88
N GLY A 163 25.54 25.94 -0.31
CA GLY A 163 25.60 25.64 1.11
C GLY A 163 24.66 24.52 1.57
N SER A 164 23.87 23.93 0.66
CA SER A 164 23.10 22.72 0.95
C SER A 164 24.02 21.51 1.12
N ARG A 165 23.49 20.46 1.75
CA ARG A 165 24.21 19.21 2.06
C ARG A 165 23.45 18.00 1.54
N GLY A 166 24.13 16.86 1.46
CA GLY A 166 23.55 15.59 1.01
C GLY A 166 23.67 15.42 -0.51
N PHE A 167 23.29 14.24 -1.00
CA PHE A 167 23.38 13.94 -2.43
C PHE A 167 22.16 14.45 -3.19
N THR A 168 22.35 14.86 -4.44
CA THR A 168 21.25 15.17 -5.36
C THR A 168 20.84 13.93 -6.18
N ALA A 169 19.70 14.01 -6.87
CA ALA A 169 19.26 12.97 -7.79
C ALA A 169 20.26 12.67 -8.91
N ASP A 170 21.09 13.63 -9.32
CA ASP A 170 22.13 13.42 -10.33
C ASP A 170 23.36 12.68 -9.79
N GLU A 171 23.48 12.55 -8.45
CA GLU A 171 24.66 12.03 -7.77
C GLU A 171 24.43 10.68 -7.10
N ASP A 172 23.17 10.34 -6.81
CA ASP A 172 22.81 9.13 -6.08
C ASP A 172 21.41 8.60 -6.48
N ASP A 173 21.40 7.34 -6.93
CA ASP A 173 20.20 6.68 -7.43
C ASP A 173 19.11 6.52 -6.36
N VAL A 174 19.49 6.45 -5.07
CA VAL A 174 18.52 6.42 -3.96
C VAL A 174 17.70 7.72 -3.95
N VAL A 175 18.38 8.85 -4.11
CA VAL A 175 17.74 10.17 -4.11
C VAL A 175 16.88 10.32 -5.35
N MET A 176 17.40 9.94 -6.52
CA MET A 176 16.67 9.99 -7.78
C MET A 176 15.35 9.22 -7.73
N PHE A 177 15.38 7.92 -7.40
CA PHE A 177 14.15 7.11 -7.34
C PHE A 177 13.17 7.63 -6.29
N PHE A 178 13.69 8.05 -5.14
CA PHE A 178 12.84 8.54 -4.06
C PHE A 178 12.20 9.89 -4.39
N GLU A 179 12.90 10.80 -5.08
CA GLU A 179 12.32 12.05 -5.54
C GLU A 179 11.22 11.82 -6.58
N ARG A 180 11.44 10.91 -7.54
CA ARG A 180 10.40 10.49 -8.50
C ARG A 180 9.17 9.94 -7.77
N TYR A 181 9.37 9.07 -6.77
CA TYR A 181 8.29 8.57 -5.91
C TYR A 181 7.54 9.71 -5.21
N ARG A 182 8.26 10.68 -4.63
CA ARG A 182 7.67 11.82 -3.93
C ARG A 182 6.85 12.73 -4.83
N VAL A 183 7.22 12.87 -6.10
CA VAL A 183 6.44 13.66 -7.07
C VAL A 183 5.04 13.06 -7.25
N ILE A 184 4.94 11.73 -7.40
CA ILE A 184 3.65 11.04 -7.51
C ILE A 184 2.86 11.17 -6.20
N GLN A 185 3.52 10.89 -5.07
CA GLN A 185 2.91 11.01 -3.75
C GLN A 185 2.31 12.41 -3.54
N GLN A 186 3.06 13.47 -3.86
CA GLN A 186 2.61 14.85 -3.68
C GLN A 186 1.43 15.18 -4.60
N ARG A 187 1.48 14.76 -5.87
CA ARG A 187 0.39 14.95 -6.84
C ARG A 187 -0.94 14.35 -6.34
N VAL A 188 -0.90 13.12 -5.82
CA VAL A 188 -2.07 12.45 -5.26
C VAL A 188 -2.54 13.15 -3.98
N PHE A 189 -1.61 13.53 -3.10
CA PHE A 189 -1.93 14.23 -1.86
C PHE A 189 -2.60 15.58 -2.11
N ASP A 190 -2.12 16.37 -3.06
CA ASP A 190 -2.68 17.69 -3.40
C ASP A 190 -4.13 17.57 -3.88
N THR A 191 -4.48 16.45 -4.52
CA THR A 191 -5.83 16.16 -5.01
C THR A 191 -6.73 15.56 -3.92
N SER A 192 -6.19 14.68 -3.08
CA SER A 192 -6.94 13.96 -2.05
C SER A 192 -6.13 13.75 -0.76
N PRO A 193 -6.02 14.77 0.11
CA PRO A 193 -5.14 14.74 1.28
C PRO A 193 -5.44 13.65 2.32
N ARG A 194 -6.67 13.12 2.32
CA ARG A 194 -7.13 12.08 3.25
C ARG A 194 -7.01 10.67 2.68
N PHE A 195 -6.73 10.54 1.39
CA PHE A 195 -6.51 9.24 0.79
C PHE A 195 -5.17 8.69 1.29
N ASN A 196 -5.22 7.49 1.86
CA ASN A 196 -4.04 6.82 2.37
C ASN A 196 -3.25 6.16 1.22
N PHE A 197 -2.62 7.01 0.41
CA PHE A 197 -1.80 6.59 -0.73
C PHE A 197 -0.67 5.65 -0.31
N GLU A 198 -0.01 5.95 0.82
CA GLU A 198 1.08 5.16 1.38
C GLU A 198 0.66 3.71 1.68
N LEU A 199 -0.53 3.51 2.26
CA LEU A 199 -1.08 2.18 2.49
C LEU A 199 -1.21 1.40 1.18
N CYS A 200 -1.76 2.02 0.14
CA CYS A 200 -1.96 1.39 -1.16
C CYS A 200 -0.63 1.02 -1.81
N VAL A 201 0.37 1.91 -1.76
CA VAL A 201 1.71 1.63 -2.28
C VAL A 201 2.35 0.46 -1.53
N LYS A 202 2.33 0.47 -0.20
CA LYS A 202 3.02 -0.56 0.58
C LYS A 202 2.26 -1.89 0.69
N TYR A 203 0.96 -1.93 0.37
CA TYR A 203 0.11 -3.09 0.63
C TYR A 203 0.70 -4.40 0.09
N PRO A 204 1.07 -4.55 -1.20
CA PRO A 204 1.57 -5.83 -1.72
C PRO A 204 2.86 -6.33 -1.06
N TYR A 205 3.65 -5.42 -0.48
CA TYR A 205 4.92 -5.75 0.18
C TYR A 205 4.73 -6.47 1.51
N GLU A 206 3.52 -6.50 2.09
CA GLU A 206 3.26 -7.32 3.27
C GLU A 206 3.59 -8.80 3.02
N ALA A 207 3.53 -9.24 1.76
CA ALA A 207 3.78 -10.62 1.38
C ALA A 207 5.25 -11.03 1.61
N LEU A 208 6.16 -10.06 1.78
CA LEU A 208 7.55 -10.26 2.14
C LEU A 208 7.80 -10.38 3.65
N SER A 209 6.75 -10.29 4.48
CA SER A 209 6.84 -10.32 5.94
C SER A 209 6.14 -11.55 6.53
N ASP A 210 6.89 -12.30 7.33
CA ASP A 210 6.35 -13.37 8.20
C ASP A 210 5.32 -12.84 9.22
N ASN A 211 5.43 -11.58 9.60
CA ASN A 211 4.58 -10.96 10.63
C ASN A 211 3.77 -9.80 10.05
N ARG A 212 2.89 -10.11 9.09
CA ARG A 212 2.01 -9.16 8.40
C ARG A 212 1.21 -8.28 9.36
N GLN A 213 0.82 -8.82 10.52
CA GLN A 213 0.08 -8.06 11.54
C GLN A 213 0.88 -6.87 12.10
N ASN A 214 2.21 -6.88 12.03
CA ASN A 214 3.05 -5.79 12.48
C ASN A 214 3.46 -4.83 11.34
N PHE A 215 3.08 -5.11 10.10
CA PHE A 215 3.40 -4.27 8.94
C PHE A 215 2.59 -2.97 8.90
N TYR A 216 1.43 -2.97 9.55
CA TYR A 216 0.48 -1.87 9.55
C TYR A 216 0.27 -1.26 10.94
N TYR A 217 0.08 0.05 10.96
CA TYR A 217 -0.44 0.74 12.13
C TYR A 217 -1.96 0.52 12.28
N MET A 218 -2.51 0.83 13.44
CA MET A 218 -3.93 0.59 13.74
C MET A 218 -4.89 1.22 12.71
N GLU A 219 -4.64 2.45 12.28
CA GLU A 219 -5.48 3.14 11.29
C GLU A 219 -5.46 2.42 9.93
N GLU A 220 -4.30 1.93 9.50
CA GLU A 220 -4.16 1.19 8.25
C GLU A 220 -4.87 -0.17 8.31
N LYS A 221 -4.82 -0.85 9.46
CA LYS A 221 -5.60 -2.07 9.70
C LYS A 221 -7.10 -1.81 9.60
N MET A 222 -7.57 -0.72 10.21
CA MET A 222 -8.98 -0.33 10.13
C MET A 222 -9.43 -0.05 8.70
N GLU A 223 -8.58 0.59 7.88
CA GLU A 223 -8.87 0.82 6.46
C GLU A 223 -9.00 -0.50 5.68
N ILE A 224 -8.07 -1.43 5.89
CA ILE A 224 -8.10 -2.77 5.29
C ILE A 224 -9.37 -3.54 5.69
N ASP A 225 -9.71 -3.52 6.98
CA ASP A 225 -10.88 -4.18 7.52
C ASP A 225 -12.17 -3.59 6.93
N LEU A 226 -12.27 -2.26 6.87
CA LEU A 226 -13.40 -1.56 6.27
C LEU A 226 -13.53 -1.91 4.79
N ALA A 227 -12.45 -1.84 4.00
CA ALA A 227 -12.47 -2.19 2.57
C ALA A 227 -12.96 -3.64 2.35
N THR A 228 -12.50 -4.56 3.18
CA THR A 228 -12.92 -5.97 3.16
C THR A 228 -14.41 -6.13 3.49
N LYS A 229 -14.90 -5.46 4.53
CA LYS A 229 -16.34 -5.45 4.90
C LYS A 229 -17.19 -4.89 3.77
N VAL A 230 -16.81 -3.75 3.21
CA VAL A 230 -17.50 -3.09 2.10
C VAL A 230 -17.56 -3.99 0.86
N ARG A 231 -16.50 -4.75 0.60
CA ARG A 231 -16.51 -5.73 -0.47
C ARG A 231 -17.55 -6.83 -0.22
N GLY A 232 -17.57 -7.39 0.99
CA GLY A 232 -18.57 -8.39 1.39
C GLY A 232 -20.01 -7.86 1.30
N LEU A 233 -20.24 -6.59 1.63
CA LEU A 233 -21.54 -5.94 1.45
C LEU A 233 -21.94 -5.85 -0.02
N GLN A 234 -21.01 -5.40 -0.88
CA GLN A 234 -21.27 -5.31 -2.32
C GLN A 234 -21.59 -6.68 -2.93
N ASP A 235 -20.80 -7.71 -2.60
CA ASP A 235 -21.00 -9.06 -3.14
C ASP A 235 -22.36 -9.63 -2.69
N ARG A 236 -22.74 -9.43 -1.42
CA ARG A 236 -24.08 -9.80 -0.92
C ARG A 236 -25.20 -9.05 -1.64
N TYR A 237 -25.06 -7.73 -1.82
CA TYR A 237 -26.04 -6.92 -2.52
C TYR A 237 -26.23 -7.36 -3.98
N LEU A 238 -25.13 -7.62 -4.70
CA LEU A 238 -25.16 -8.12 -6.07
C LEU A 238 -25.83 -9.50 -6.16
N LEU A 239 -25.52 -10.40 -5.23
CA LEU A 239 -26.15 -11.72 -5.14
C LEU A 239 -27.66 -11.61 -4.89
N ASN A 240 -28.07 -10.77 -3.94
CA ASN A 240 -29.48 -10.53 -3.64
C ASN A 240 -30.23 -9.94 -4.84
N CYS A 241 -29.60 -9.03 -5.58
CA CYS A 241 -30.14 -8.49 -6.84
C CYS A 241 -30.30 -9.58 -7.90
N ALA A 242 -29.31 -10.45 -8.08
CA ALA A 242 -29.36 -11.57 -9.02
C ALA A 242 -30.46 -12.58 -8.66
N GLN A 243 -30.74 -12.74 -7.36
CA GLN A 243 -31.84 -13.58 -6.85
C GLN A 243 -33.21 -12.88 -6.88
N ALA A 244 -33.32 -11.71 -7.50
CA ALA A 244 -34.53 -10.89 -7.57
C ALA A 244 -35.15 -10.61 -6.18
N LYS A 245 -34.32 -10.48 -5.13
CA LYS A 245 -34.80 -10.02 -3.83
C LYS A 245 -35.33 -8.59 -3.97
N GLY A 246 -36.46 -8.33 -3.31
CA GLY A 246 -37.35 -7.18 -3.54
C GLY A 246 -36.82 -5.83 -3.07
N TYR A 247 -35.66 -5.40 -3.55
CA TYR A 247 -35.22 -4.02 -3.46
C TYR A 247 -36.03 -3.15 -4.41
N ASP A 248 -36.72 -2.15 -3.87
CA ASP A 248 -37.31 -1.12 -4.70
C ASP A 248 -36.23 -0.17 -5.26
N LEU A 249 -36.64 0.80 -6.08
CA LEU A 249 -35.69 1.75 -6.67
C LEU A 249 -34.97 2.60 -5.61
N LEU A 250 -35.66 2.98 -4.54
CA LEU A 250 -35.12 3.82 -3.48
C LEU A 250 -34.09 3.04 -2.65
N ASP A 251 -34.38 1.79 -2.32
CA ASP A 251 -33.44 0.88 -1.67
C ASP A 251 -32.15 0.74 -2.47
N LYS A 252 -32.26 0.51 -3.79
CA LYS A 252 -31.10 0.39 -4.67
C LYS A 252 -30.25 1.66 -4.69
N LEU A 253 -30.88 2.83 -4.80
CA LEU A 253 -30.16 4.11 -4.80
C LEU A 253 -29.46 4.36 -3.46
N MET A 254 -30.16 4.10 -2.34
CA MET A 254 -29.61 4.30 -1.01
C MET A 254 -28.45 3.35 -0.70
N ILE A 255 -28.58 2.06 -1.05
CA ILE A 255 -27.49 1.08 -0.87
C ILE A 255 -26.28 1.47 -1.72
N ASN A 256 -26.47 1.85 -2.98
CA ASN A 256 -25.36 2.26 -3.84
C ASN A 256 -24.67 3.55 -3.33
N ALA A 257 -25.44 4.53 -2.84
CA ALA A 257 -24.89 5.74 -2.25
C ALA A 257 -24.07 5.46 -0.98
N LEU A 258 -24.57 4.59 -0.11
CA LEU A 258 -23.84 4.17 1.10
C LEU A 258 -22.58 3.38 0.75
N LEU A 259 -22.66 2.42 -0.17
CA LEU A 259 -21.48 1.69 -0.64
C LEU A 259 -20.43 2.61 -1.27
N ALA A 260 -20.85 3.65 -2.00
CA ALA A 260 -19.95 4.66 -2.54
C ALA A 260 -19.31 5.50 -1.40
N TYR A 261 -20.09 5.95 -0.42
CA TYR A 261 -19.59 6.70 0.72
C TYR A 261 -18.59 5.89 1.55
N LEU A 262 -18.84 4.60 1.78
CA LEU A 262 -17.91 3.72 2.49
C LEU A 262 -16.56 3.53 1.76
N ARG A 263 -16.51 3.78 0.45
CA ARG A 263 -15.29 3.73 -0.38
C ARG A 263 -14.60 5.08 -0.53
N ASP A 264 -15.23 6.15 -0.07
CA ASP A 264 -14.73 7.50 -0.28
C ASP A 264 -13.52 7.78 0.62
N GLY A 265 -12.32 7.57 0.06
CA GLY A 265 -11.04 7.86 0.73
C GLY A 265 -10.84 9.32 1.12
N SER A 266 -11.70 10.25 0.68
CA SER A 266 -11.69 11.65 1.15
C SER A 266 -12.36 11.83 2.52
N VAL A 267 -13.03 10.80 3.04
CA VAL A 267 -13.70 10.80 4.34
C VAL A 267 -12.92 9.96 5.35
N SER A 268 -12.90 10.39 6.61
CA SER A 268 -12.18 9.67 7.66
C SER A 268 -12.71 8.25 7.84
N ILE A 269 -11.81 7.31 8.14
CA ILE A 269 -12.14 5.89 8.34
C ILE A 269 -13.24 5.74 9.41
N ALA A 270 -13.12 6.47 10.52
CA ALA A 270 -14.10 6.42 11.60
C ALA A 270 -15.50 6.88 11.17
N ALA A 271 -15.59 7.91 10.31
CA ALA A 271 -16.87 8.40 9.80
C ALA A 271 -17.45 7.49 8.71
N ARG A 272 -16.62 6.74 7.98
CA ARG A 272 -17.09 5.70 7.06
C ARG A 272 -17.59 4.48 7.84
N GLU A 273 -16.79 3.98 8.79
CA GLU A 273 -17.13 2.80 9.61
C GLU A 273 -18.49 2.94 10.33
N SER A 274 -18.87 4.15 10.76
CA SER A 274 -20.17 4.39 11.42
C SER A 274 -21.39 4.06 10.57
N TYR A 275 -21.26 4.01 9.24
CA TYR A 275 -22.36 3.70 8.31
C TYR A 275 -22.40 2.22 7.88
N VAL A 276 -21.44 1.39 8.31
CA VAL A 276 -21.39 -0.03 7.95
C VAL A 276 -22.65 -0.76 8.43
N ALA A 277 -23.01 -0.60 9.71
CA ALA A 277 -24.18 -1.27 10.29
C ALA A 277 -25.50 -0.84 9.62
N GLN A 278 -25.63 0.42 9.24
CA GLN A 278 -26.80 0.90 8.49
C GLN A 278 -26.86 0.26 7.10
N THR A 279 -25.72 0.15 6.42
CA THR A 279 -25.63 -0.45 5.08
C THR A 279 -25.94 -1.95 5.14
N GLU A 280 -25.43 -2.65 6.14
CA GLU A 280 -25.76 -4.04 6.45
C GLU A 280 -27.25 -4.24 6.63
N HIS A 281 -27.87 -3.44 7.51
CA HIS A 281 -29.30 -3.54 7.78
C HIS A 281 -30.15 -3.31 6.53
N LEU A 282 -29.76 -2.40 5.63
CA LEU A 282 -30.51 -2.17 4.39
C LEU A 282 -30.37 -3.34 3.40
N ILE A 283 -29.16 -3.92 3.29
CA ILE A 283 -28.92 -5.07 2.43
C ILE A 283 -29.66 -6.31 2.95
N ASP A 284 -29.66 -6.53 4.27
CA ASP A 284 -30.22 -7.73 4.89
C ASP A 284 -31.73 -7.59 5.21
N GLY A 285 -32.19 -6.40 5.60
CA GLY A 285 -33.58 -6.11 5.97
C GLY A 285 -34.55 -6.03 4.78
N ALA A 286 -34.04 -5.79 3.57
CA ALA A 286 -34.83 -5.87 2.34
C ALA A 286 -35.14 -7.32 1.90
N VAL A 287 -34.59 -8.33 2.60
CA VAL A 287 -35.07 -9.71 2.49
C VAL A 287 -36.45 -9.79 3.15
N LYS A 288 -37.49 -9.28 2.48
CA LYS A 288 -38.86 -9.67 2.81
C LYS A 288 -38.94 -11.18 2.61
N LEU A 289 -39.01 -11.94 3.72
CA LEU A 289 -39.46 -13.33 3.72
C LEU A 289 -40.70 -13.44 2.82
N PRO A 290 -40.89 -14.54 2.08
CA PRO A 290 -42.06 -14.67 1.24
C PRO A 290 -43.27 -14.55 2.15
N CYS A 291 -44.06 -13.48 1.99
CA CYS A 291 -45.42 -13.46 2.49
C CYS A 291 -46.07 -14.67 1.86
N THR A 292 -46.31 -15.71 2.66
CA THR A 292 -47.28 -16.74 2.34
C THR A 292 -48.56 -16.00 2.04
N THR A 293 -48.91 -15.94 0.76
CA THR A 293 -50.19 -15.49 0.27
C THR A 293 -51.28 -16.20 1.07
N SER A 294 -52.03 -15.44 1.86
CA SER A 294 -53.37 -15.84 2.24
C SER A 294 -54.31 -15.48 1.09
N PRO A 295 -55.04 -16.45 0.54
CA PRO A 295 -56.29 -16.14 -0.12
C PRO A 295 -57.37 -17.01 0.50
N LYS A 296 -58.22 -16.43 1.34
CA LYS A 296 -59.67 -16.67 1.32
C LYS A 296 -60.38 -15.40 1.79
N GLU A 297 -60.59 -14.51 0.83
CA GLU A 297 -61.71 -13.57 0.87
C GLU A 297 -63.03 -14.32 1.05
N GLY A 298 -63.95 -13.65 1.73
CA GLY A 298 -65.23 -14.16 2.16
C GLY A 298 -66.10 -14.73 1.03
N VAL A 299 -66.77 -15.82 1.36
CA VAL A 299 -68.02 -16.19 0.72
C VAL A 299 -69.13 -15.59 1.58
N SER A 300 -69.78 -14.57 1.04
CA SER A 300 -71.09 -14.08 1.49
C SER A 300 -72.16 -15.14 1.18
N VAL A 301 -72.97 -15.55 2.16
CA VAL A 301 -74.30 -16.12 1.91
C VAL A 301 -75.29 -15.56 2.95
N ASP A 302 -76.50 -15.31 2.46
CA ASP A 302 -77.58 -14.46 2.94
C ASP A 302 -78.21 -14.74 4.32
N ARG A 303 -78.50 -13.63 5.00
CA ARG A 303 -79.77 -13.17 5.62
C ARG A 303 -80.98 -14.13 5.88
N ILE A 304 -81.59 -13.90 7.05
CA ILE A 304 -83.01 -14.08 7.50
C ILE A 304 -83.37 -15.36 8.27
N SER A 305 -83.34 -15.28 9.61
CA SER A 305 -84.50 -15.23 10.54
C SER A 305 -84.01 -15.21 11.99
#